data_AF-X1EEZ1-F1
#
_entry.id   AF-X1EEZ1-F1
#
_cell.length_a   1.000
_cell.length_b   1.000
_cell.length_c   1.000
_cell.angle_alpha   90.00
_cell.angle_beta   90.00
_cell.angle_gamma   90.00
#
_symmetry.space_group_name_H-M   'P 1'
#
loop_
_entity.id
_entity.type
_entity.pdbx_description
1 polymer ?
#
loop_
_entity_poly.entity_id
_entity_poly.type
_entity_poly.pdbx_seq_one_letter_code
_entity_poly.pdbx_strand_id
1 'polypeptide(L)'
;MIDVTGGWHDASDYLQYVTTSANAVHQMLFAYEQNPGAFSDLYSGNGEEGINQLPDILDEAYWGLDWLLKMNPAPGEMYNQIADDRDHRGFRLPINDTATYRKGPGRPVYFCTGKPQGSERYKNKSTGVASTAGKFASAFALGGLLMEDKNPTKAEILKQKAVEAYLYGKQNPGVCQTAPCLAPYYYEEGNWMDDMELAAIQLYRLTGDKTI
;
A
#
# COMPACT_ATOMS: atom_id res chain seq x y z
N MET A 1 10.68 -17.15 3.19
CA MET A 1 10.78 -15.74 3.64
C MET A 1 10.49 -14.88 2.44
N ILE A 2 9.72 -13.81 2.59
CA ILE A 2 9.43 -12.84 1.54
C ILE A 2 10.06 -11.50 1.93
N ASP A 3 10.64 -10.79 0.97
CA ASP A 3 11.10 -9.42 1.19
C ASP A 3 9.92 -8.45 1.05
N VAL A 4 9.49 -7.92 2.19
CA VAL A 4 8.49 -6.85 2.30
C VAL A 4 9.04 -5.68 3.14
N THR A 5 10.36 -5.51 3.13
CA THR A 5 11.05 -4.43 3.85
C THR A 5 10.76 -3.05 3.24
N GLY A 6 10.74 -2.02 4.07
CA GLY A 6 10.42 -0.64 3.69
C GLY A 6 9.03 -0.23 4.16
N GLY A 7 8.46 0.80 3.54
CA GLY A 7 7.14 1.34 3.88
C GLY A 7 7.16 2.06 5.23
N TRP A 8 5.97 2.25 5.80
CA TRP A 8 5.80 2.95 7.07
C TRP A 8 5.21 2.06 8.13
N HIS A 9 5.62 2.31 9.37
CA HIS A 9 4.79 1.99 10.51
C HIS A 9 3.52 2.82 10.44
N ASP A 10 2.37 2.18 10.63
CA ASP A 10 1.06 2.76 10.35
C ASP A 10 0.70 3.90 11.32
N ALA A 11 1.07 3.72 12.59
CA ALA A 11 0.88 4.72 13.62
C ALA A 11 2.03 4.66 14.63
N SER A 12 1.70 4.59 15.93
CA SER A 12 2.68 4.44 17.01
C SER A 12 3.08 2.99 17.29
N ASP A 13 2.40 2.03 16.66
CA ASP A 13 2.80 0.63 16.61
C ASP A 13 3.74 0.39 15.41
N TYR A 14 4.20 -0.85 15.21
CA TYR A 14 5.07 -1.20 14.08
C TYR A 14 4.34 -2.01 13.01
N LEU A 15 3.01 -2.00 13.06
CA LEU A 15 2.17 -2.63 12.06
C LEU A 15 2.27 -1.84 10.76
N GLN A 16 2.12 -2.54 9.65
CA GLN A 16 2.18 -1.92 8.33
C GLN A 16 1.01 -2.44 7.51
N TYR A 17 0.21 -1.51 6.99
CA TYR A 17 -1.02 -1.83 6.27
C TYR A 17 -1.03 -1.21 4.90
N VAL A 18 -1.44 -1.99 3.90
CA VAL A 18 -1.65 -1.46 2.55
C VAL A 18 -2.83 -0.50 2.53
N THR A 19 -3.89 -0.80 3.29
CA THR A 19 -5.12 0.01 3.28
C THR A 19 -4.88 1.50 3.58
N THR A 20 -3.95 1.78 4.50
CA THR A 20 -3.56 3.15 4.88
C THR A 20 -2.39 3.66 4.06
N SER A 21 -1.33 2.86 3.86
CA SER A 21 -0.14 3.28 3.12
C SER A 21 -0.43 3.61 1.66
N ALA A 22 -1.25 2.82 0.98
CA ALA A 22 -1.61 3.09 -0.41
C ALA A 22 -2.46 4.37 -0.54
N ASN A 23 -3.36 4.62 0.41
CA ASN A 23 -4.09 5.89 0.46
C ASN A 23 -3.14 7.06 0.74
N ALA A 24 -2.20 6.94 1.69
CA ALA A 24 -1.22 7.98 1.98
C ALA A 24 -0.37 8.32 0.74
N VAL A 25 0.13 7.29 0.02
CA VAL A 25 0.83 7.45 -1.26
C VAL A 25 -0.03 8.22 -2.26
N HIS A 26 -1.27 7.77 -2.48
CA HIS A 26 -2.16 8.42 -3.45
C HIS A 26 -2.41 9.89 -3.09
N GLN A 27 -2.67 10.20 -1.81
CA GLN A 27 -2.92 11.57 -1.34
C GLN A 27 -1.68 12.45 -1.50
N MET A 28 -0.48 11.96 -1.22
CA MET A 28 0.77 12.73 -1.43
C MET A 28 1.00 13.03 -2.92
N LEU A 29 0.86 12.02 -3.77
CA LEU A 29 0.99 12.19 -5.22
C LEU A 29 -0.06 13.16 -5.78
N PHE A 30 -1.31 13.04 -5.32
CA PHE A 30 -2.39 13.92 -5.73
C PHE A 30 -2.15 15.36 -5.24
N ALA A 31 -1.72 15.55 -3.99
CA ALA A 31 -1.38 16.87 -3.47
C ALA A 31 -0.28 17.55 -4.28
N TYR A 32 0.77 16.80 -4.64
CA TYR A 32 1.82 17.29 -5.53
C TYR A 32 1.27 17.64 -6.92
N GLU A 33 0.49 16.75 -7.54
CA GLU A 33 -0.11 16.99 -8.86
C GLU A 33 -0.97 18.27 -8.89
N GLN A 34 -1.75 18.50 -7.83
CA GLN A 34 -2.63 19.67 -7.75
C GLN A 34 -1.89 20.98 -7.43
N ASN A 35 -0.77 20.92 -6.71
CA ASN A 35 -0.04 22.11 -6.30
C ASN A 35 1.48 21.86 -6.20
N PRO A 36 2.17 21.65 -7.34
CA PRO A 36 3.59 21.28 -7.33
C PRO A 36 4.47 22.37 -6.73
N GLY A 37 4.06 23.64 -6.80
CA GLY A 37 4.80 24.78 -6.24
C GLY A 37 4.76 24.89 -4.71
N ALA A 38 3.96 24.07 -4.02
CA ALA A 38 3.92 24.05 -2.56
C ALA A 38 5.01 23.18 -1.92
N PHE A 39 5.73 22.39 -2.73
CA PHE A 39 6.68 21.41 -2.24
C PHE A 39 8.09 21.75 -2.72
N SER A 40 9.01 21.81 -1.77
CA SER A 40 10.42 22.11 -2.01
C SER A 40 11.24 20.82 -2.14
N ASP A 41 12.46 20.97 -2.62
CA ASP A 41 13.52 19.96 -2.65
C ASP A 41 14.61 20.46 -1.70
N LEU A 42 14.59 19.95 -0.47
CA LEU A 42 15.50 20.35 0.62
C LEU A 42 16.20 19.14 1.25
N TYR A 43 15.61 17.94 1.12
CA TYR A 43 16.10 16.70 1.67
C TYR A 43 16.17 15.65 0.57
N SER A 44 17.19 14.79 0.64
CA SER A 44 17.25 13.65 -0.26
C SER A 44 16.38 12.50 0.28
N GLY A 45 16.03 11.53 -0.57
CA GLY A 45 15.14 10.42 -0.18
C GLY A 45 15.59 9.50 0.96
N ASN A 46 16.75 9.71 1.57
CA ASN A 46 17.14 9.06 2.83
C ASN A 46 16.81 9.91 4.08
N GLY A 47 16.23 11.09 3.91
CA GLY A 47 15.89 12.05 4.96
C GLY A 47 17.04 12.98 5.39
N GLU A 48 18.21 12.91 4.76
CA GLU A 48 19.33 13.83 5.03
C GLU A 48 19.18 15.13 4.23
N GLU A 49 19.63 16.24 4.82
CA GLU A 49 19.64 17.55 4.16
C GLU A 49 20.43 17.49 2.84
N GLY A 50 19.82 17.96 1.76
CA GLY A 50 20.46 17.98 0.44
C GLY A 50 19.45 17.94 -0.70
N ILE A 51 19.80 18.59 -1.80
CA ILE A 51 18.96 18.67 -3.01
C ILE A 51 19.22 17.44 -3.90
N ASN A 52 18.18 16.74 -4.32
CA ASN A 52 18.29 15.57 -5.22
C ASN A 52 17.51 15.73 -6.56
N GLN A 53 17.00 16.93 -6.85
CA GLN A 53 16.18 17.27 -8.03
C GLN A 53 14.79 16.60 -8.05
N LEU A 54 14.30 16.24 -6.86
CA LEU A 54 12.97 15.71 -6.63
C LEU A 54 12.37 16.43 -5.40
N PRO A 55 11.18 17.02 -5.50
CA PRO A 55 10.52 17.57 -4.32
C PRO A 55 10.34 16.50 -3.23
N ASP A 56 10.59 16.86 -1.97
CA ASP A 56 10.68 15.92 -0.85
C ASP A 56 9.40 15.06 -0.70
N ILE A 57 8.23 15.61 -1.03
CA ILE A 57 6.96 14.86 -1.01
C ILE A 57 6.94 13.69 -2.00
N LEU A 58 7.63 13.83 -3.14
CA LEU A 58 7.73 12.77 -4.13
C LEU A 58 8.75 11.72 -3.71
N ASP A 59 9.85 12.10 -3.05
CA ASP A 59 10.74 11.11 -2.41
C ASP A 59 9.95 10.22 -1.45
N GLU A 60 9.16 10.83 -0.57
CA GLU A 60 8.34 10.11 0.41
C GLU A 60 7.25 9.26 -0.26
N ALA A 61 6.55 9.80 -1.27
CA ALA A 61 5.57 9.02 -2.01
C ALA A 61 6.21 7.83 -2.74
N TYR A 62 7.43 7.99 -3.27
CA TYR A 62 8.15 6.93 -3.98
C TYR A 62 8.68 5.85 -3.03
N TRP A 63 9.05 6.20 -1.80
CA TRP A 63 9.32 5.24 -0.73
C TRP A 63 8.12 4.32 -0.49
N GLY A 64 6.92 4.89 -0.42
CA GLY A 64 5.68 4.13 -0.31
C GLY A 64 5.39 3.26 -1.53
N LEU A 65 5.57 3.78 -2.75
CA LEU A 65 5.40 2.99 -3.99
C LEU A 65 6.37 1.80 -4.05
N ASP A 66 7.61 1.96 -3.61
CA ASP A 66 8.59 0.87 -3.55
C ASP A 66 8.14 -0.24 -2.62
N TRP A 67 7.57 0.12 -1.46
CA TRP A 67 7.00 -0.86 -0.57
C TRP A 67 5.75 -1.53 -1.15
N LEU A 68 4.86 -0.77 -1.79
CA LEU A 68 3.67 -1.31 -2.45
C LEU A 68 4.03 -2.31 -3.57
N LEU A 69 5.10 -2.08 -4.33
CA LEU A 69 5.59 -3.05 -5.32
C LEU A 69 6.02 -4.39 -4.69
N LYS A 70 6.58 -4.36 -3.47
CA LYS A 70 6.87 -5.59 -2.71
C LYS A 70 5.60 -6.23 -2.14
N MET A 71 4.59 -5.42 -1.80
CA MET A 71 3.30 -5.88 -1.29
C MET A 71 2.35 -6.37 -2.39
N ASN A 72 2.64 -6.10 -3.67
CA ASN A 72 2.01 -6.71 -4.82
C ASN A 72 3.10 -7.19 -5.80
N PRO A 73 3.82 -8.30 -5.53
CA PRO A 73 5.00 -8.66 -6.31
C PRO A 73 4.67 -9.25 -7.69
N ALA A 74 3.49 -9.85 -7.85
CA ALA A 74 3.07 -10.53 -9.07
C ALA A 74 1.58 -10.28 -9.38
N PRO A 75 1.12 -10.48 -10.63
CA PRO A 75 -0.29 -10.43 -10.96
C PRO A 75 -1.10 -11.39 -10.07
N GLY A 76 -2.16 -10.89 -9.43
CA GLY A 76 -3.01 -11.67 -8.54
C GLY A 76 -2.39 -12.04 -7.17
N GLU A 77 -1.17 -11.61 -6.88
CA GLU A 77 -0.53 -11.77 -5.57
C GLU A 77 -0.48 -10.44 -4.83
N MET A 78 -1.31 -10.30 -3.79
CA MET A 78 -1.41 -9.07 -2.99
C MET A 78 -1.34 -9.38 -1.50
N TYR A 79 -0.58 -8.58 -0.77
CA TYR A 79 -0.49 -8.59 0.68
C TYR A 79 -1.25 -7.39 1.24
N ASN A 80 -1.94 -7.56 2.38
CA ASN A 80 -2.72 -6.48 2.99
C ASN A 80 -2.05 -5.90 4.25
N GLN A 81 -1.24 -6.70 4.95
CA GLN A 81 -0.60 -6.28 6.19
C GLN A 81 0.67 -7.08 6.52
N ILE A 82 1.55 -6.44 7.30
CA ILE A 82 2.69 -7.04 7.99
C ILE A 82 2.41 -6.96 9.49
N ALA A 83 2.61 -8.09 10.17
CA ALA A 83 2.28 -8.31 11.58
C ALA A 83 0.77 -8.20 11.90
N ASP A 84 0.45 -8.24 13.19
CA ASP A 84 -0.89 -8.19 13.78
C ASP A 84 -0.79 -7.72 15.24
N ASP A 85 -1.91 -7.63 15.96
CA ASP A 85 -1.99 -7.06 17.32
C ASP A 85 -1.04 -7.65 18.37
N ARG A 86 -0.34 -8.76 18.09
CA ARG A 86 0.82 -9.19 18.88
C ARG A 86 1.98 -8.19 18.88
N ASP A 87 2.01 -7.25 17.95
CA ASP A 87 2.92 -6.11 17.96
C ASP A 87 2.66 -5.16 19.13
N HIS A 88 1.48 -5.17 19.74
CA HIS A 88 1.12 -4.23 20.80
C HIS A 88 1.67 -4.63 22.18
N ARG A 89 2.67 -5.52 22.20
CA ARG A 89 3.34 -5.95 23.45
C ARG A 89 4.33 -4.90 23.94
N GLY A 90 3.78 -3.89 24.61
CA GLY A 90 4.52 -2.87 25.33
C GLY A 90 5.26 -1.88 24.43
N PHE A 91 5.64 -0.74 25.02
CA PHE A 91 6.42 0.28 24.33
C PHE A 91 7.89 -0.13 24.25
N ARG A 92 8.46 0.03 23.06
CA ARG A 92 9.85 -0.31 22.73
C ARG A 92 10.25 0.46 21.48
N LEU A 93 11.53 0.61 21.19
CA LEU A 93 12.00 1.08 19.87
C LEU A 93 11.84 -0.04 18.82
N PRO A 94 11.73 0.26 17.50
CA PRO A 94 11.54 -0.77 16.47
C PRO A 94 12.69 -1.79 16.44
N ILE A 95 13.92 -1.33 16.66
CA ILE A 95 15.11 -2.20 16.71
C ILE A 95 15.12 -3.15 17.91
N ASN A 96 14.32 -2.85 18.93
CA ASN A 96 14.15 -3.64 20.14
C ASN A 96 12.78 -4.35 20.14
N ASP A 97 12.21 -4.61 18.96
CA ASP A 97 10.95 -5.32 18.87
C ASP A 97 11.10 -6.77 19.38
N THR A 98 10.44 -7.04 20.51
CA THR A 98 10.42 -8.37 21.14
C THR A 98 9.16 -9.16 20.77
N ALA A 99 8.32 -8.69 19.86
CA ALA A 99 7.14 -9.40 19.40
C ALA A 99 7.53 -10.76 18.80
N THR A 100 6.85 -11.82 19.25
CA THR A 100 7.11 -13.20 18.82
C THR A 100 5.87 -13.78 18.18
N TYR A 101 6.09 -14.47 17.07
CA TYR A 101 5.04 -15.09 16.25
C TYR A 101 5.30 -16.59 16.18
N ARG A 102 4.26 -17.41 15.91
CA ARG A 102 4.30 -18.88 16.07
C ARG A 102 5.47 -19.60 15.38
N LYS A 103 6.00 -19.06 14.27
CA LYS A 103 7.04 -19.71 13.45
C LYS A 103 8.46 -19.20 13.73
N GLY A 104 8.69 -18.50 14.83
CA GLY A 104 10.01 -17.99 15.22
C GLY A 104 10.17 -16.48 14.98
N PRO A 105 11.41 -15.98 14.88
CA PRO A 105 11.69 -14.56 14.66
C PRO A 105 11.26 -14.18 13.23
N GLY A 106 10.14 -13.48 13.10
CA GLY A 106 9.62 -13.01 11.82
C GLY A 106 8.21 -12.46 11.96
N ARG A 107 7.93 -11.35 11.27
CA ARG A 107 6.60 -10.72 11.24
C ARG A 107 5.75 -11.42 10.18
N PRO A 108 4.54 -11.91 10.51
CA PRO A 108 3.68 -12.57 9.53
C PRO A 108 3.23 -11.59 8.45
N VAL A 109 3.17 -12.04 7.20
CA VAL A 109 2.62 -11.27 6.09
C VAL A 109 1.30 -11.90 5.68
N TYR A 110 0.25 -11.10 5.62
CA TYR A 110 -1.10 -11.58 5.37
C TYR A 110 -1.52 -11.27 3.94
N PHE A 111 -1.88 -12.32 3.20
CA PHE A 111 -2.40 -12.23 1.84
C PHE A 111 -3.82 -11.66 1.80
N CYS A 112 -4.15 -10.96 0.72
CA CYS A 112 -5.53 -10.62 0.35
C CYS A 112 -6.26 -11.90 -0.09
N THR A 113 -6.90 -12.60 0.84
CA THR A 113 -7.55 -13.89 0.54
C THR A 113 -8.96 -13.79 -0.04
N GLY A 114 -9.56 -12.60 0.00
CA GLY A 114 -10.96 -12.37 -0.37
C GLY A 114 -11.99 -13.00 0.58
N LYS A 115 -11.55 -13.53 1.72
CA LYS A 115 -12.38 -14.28 2.68
C LYS A 115 -12.04 -13.87 4.12
N PRO A 116 -12.94 -14.14 5.09
CA PRO A 116 -12.66 -13.88 6.50
C PRO A 116 -11.32 -14.49 6.96
N GLN A 117 -10.43 -13.63 7.43
CA GLN A 117 -9.06 -13.94 7.81
C GLN A 117 -8.75 -13.45 9.23
N GLY A 118 -7.93 -14.22 9.93
CA GLY A 118 -7.38 -13.92 11.25
C GLY A 118 -6.59 -15.12 11.73
N SER A 119 -5.44 -14.90 12.37
CA SER A 119 -4.51 -16.01 12.65
C SER A 119 -4.80 -16.79 13.94
N GLU A 120 -5.69 -16.26 14.80
CA GLU A 120 -6.02 -16.84 16.11
C GLU A 120 -7.51 -16.69 16.46
N ARG A 121 -7.84 -15.94 17.52
CA ARG A 121 -9.16 -15.88 18.16
C ARG A 121 -10.18 -15.14 17.32
N TYR A 122 -9.77 -14.05 16.69
CA TYR A 122 -10.65 -13.16 15.94
C TYR A 122 -10.41 -13.29 14.43
N LYS A 123 -11.44 -12.96 13.65
CA LYS A 123 -11.39 -12.87 12.19
C LYS A 123 -12.04 -11.58 11.74
N ASN A 124 -11.55 -11.04 10.63
CA ASN A 124 -12.21 -9.96 9.92
C ASN A 124 -13.43 -10.46 9.13
N LYS A 125 -14.05 -9.56 8.37
CA LYS A 125 -15.25 -9.81 7.57
C LYS A 125 -14.99 -9.59 6.08
N SER A 126 -13.76 -9.82 5.60
CA SER A 126 -13.44 -9.66 4.18
C SER A 126 -14.35 -10.50 3.29
N THR A 127 -14.81 -9.91 2.19
CA THR A 127 -15.71 -10.53 1.21
C THR A 127 -15.13 -10.55 -0.20
N GLY A 128 -14.00 -9.89 -0.42
CA GLY A 128 -13.30 -9.83 -1.71
C GLY A 128 -11.94 -9.15 -1.57
N VAL A 129 -11.32 -8.81 -2.70
CA VAL A 129 -10.00 -8.14 -2.73
C VAL A 129 -10.07 -6.74 -3.33
N ALA A 130 -11.23 -6.35 -3.86
CA ALA A 130 -11.38 -5.18 -4.71
C ALA A 130 -10.99 -3.88 -4.03
N SER A 131 -11.28 -3.69 -2.75
CA SER A 131 -10.90 -2.45 -2.06
C SER A 131 -9.38 -2.25 -1.98
N THR A 132 -8.64 -3.28 -1.54
CA THR A 132 -7.16 -3.24 -1.54
C THR A 132 -6.60 -3.17 -2.96
N ALA A 133 -7.18 -3.90 -3.91
CA ALA A 133 -6.76 -3.88 -5.31
C ALA A 133 -6.95 -2.49 -5.95
N GLY A 134 -8.05 -1.81 -5.67
CA GLY A 134 -8.32 -0.43 -6.11
C GLY A 134 -7.31 0.57 -5.53
N LYS A 135 -6.95 0.42 -4.25
CA LYS A 135 -5.90 1.24 -3.62
C LYS A 135 -4.52 1.01 -4.24
N PHE A 136 -4.14 -0.23 -4.54
CA PHE A 136 -2.92 -0.50 -5.31
C PHE A 136 -2.97 0.16 -6.69
N ALA A 137 -4.07 -0.08 -7.42
CA ALA A 137 -4.21 0.41 -8.78
C ALA A 137 -4.18 1.95 -8.87
N SER A 138 -4.87 2.65 -7.97
CA SER A 138 -4.91 4.12 -7.97
C SER A 138 -3.56 4.74 -7.57
N ALA A 139 -2.85 4.16 -6.60
CA ALA A 139 -1.51 4.59 -6.21
C ALA A 139 -0.49 4.35 -7.32
N PHE A 140 -0.46 3.14 -7.89
CA PHE A 140 0.44 2.79 -8.98
C PHE A 140 0.16 3.61 -10.25
N ALA A 141 -1.12 3.84 -10.59
CA ALA A 141 -1.45 4.58 -11.79
C ALA A 141 -0.98 6.03 -11.74
N LEU A 142 -1.28 6.73 -10.63
CA LEU A 142 -0.85 8.11 -10.44
C LEU A 142 0.66 8.21 -10.28
N GLY A 143 1.27 7.27 -9.55
CA GLY A 143 2.73 7.19 -9.40
C GLY A 143 3.44 6.99 -10.74
N GLY A 144 2.91 6.12 -11.59
CA GLY A 144 3.43 5.90 -12.94
C GLY A 144 3.36 7.15 -13.82
N LEU A 145 2.28 7.93 -13.73
CA LEU A 145 2.15 9.21 -14.46
C LEU A 145 3.22 10.23 -14.03
N LEU A 146 3.37 10.44 -12.71
CA LEU A 146 4.27 11.47 -12.18
C LEU A 146 5.76 11.08 -12.26
N MET A 147 6.05 9.80 -12.41
CA MET A 147 7.41 9.27 -12.47
C MET A 147 7.98 9.21 -13.89
N GLU A 148 7.18 9.41 -14.93
CA GLU A 148 7.56 9.20 -16.34
C GLU A 148 8.90 9.87 -16.72
N ASP A 149 9.03 11.16 -16.41
CA ASP A 149 10.20 11.96 -16.78
C ASP A 149 11.41 11.68 -15.87
N LYS A 150 11.17 11.13 -14.67
CA LYS A 150 12.21 10.92 -13.64
C LYS A 150 12.78 9.52 -13.69
N ASN A 151 11.95 8.51 -13.93
CA ASN A 151 12.34 7.11 -14.01
C ASN A 151 11.35 6.34 -14.91
N PRO A 152 11.52 6.42 -16.24
CA PRO A 152 10.57 5.84 -17.20
C PRO A 152 10.43 4.32 -17.07
N THR A 153 11.52 3.62 -16.70
CA THR A 153 11.49 2.16 -16.50
C THR A 153 10.58 1.80 -15.33
N LYS A 154 10.71 2.49 -14.18
CA LYS A 154 9.87 2.23 -13.01
C LYS A 154 8.45 2.75 -13.22
N ALA A 155 8.27 3.86 -13.93
CA ALA A 155 6.96 4.34 -14.35
C ALA A 155 6.19 3.28 -15.15
N GLU A 156 6.82 2.65 -16.14
CA GLU A 156 6.18 1.59 -16.93
C GLU A 156 5.79 0.37 -16.08
N ILE A 157 6.66 -0.04 -15.14
CA ILE A 157 6.32 -1.08 -14.16
C ILE A 157 5.07 -0.67 -13.37
N LEU A 158 5.03 0.54 -12.81
CA LEU A 158 3.88 1.00 -12.04
C LEU A 158 2.59 1.01 -12.88
N LYS A 159 2.63 1.49 -14.12
CA LYS A 159 1.47 1.50 -15.02
C LYS A 159 0.96 0.09 -15.30
N GLN A 160 1.85 -0.86 -15.60
CA GLN A 160 1.48 -2.25 -15.81
C GLN A 160 0.83 -2.83 -14.54
N LYS A 161 1.45 -2.62 -13.37
CA LYS A 161 0.96 -3.12 -12.08
C LYS A 161 -0.39 -2.52 -11.72
N ALA A 162 -0.65 -1.26 -12.10
CA ALA A 162 -1.96 -0.63 -11.91
C ALA A 162 -3.07 -1.35 -12.66
N VAL A 163 -2.84 -1.67 -13.95
CA VAL A 163 -3.80 -2.41 -14.78
C VAL A 163 -4.04 -3.81 -14.20
N GLU A 164 -2.96 -4.54 -13.86
CA GLU A 164 -3.05 -5.88 -13.29
C GLU A 164 -3.83 -5.91 -11.97
N ALA A 165 -3.54 -4.96 -11.07
CA ALA A 165 -4.23 -4.86 -9.79
C ALA A 165 -5.73 -4.57 -9.99
N TYR A 166 -6.07 -3.62 -10.85
CA TYR A 166 -7.46 -3.28 -11.13
C TYR A 166 -8.24 -4.44 -11.75
N LEU A 167 -7.67 -5.14 -12.73
CA LEU A 167 -8.31 -6.31 -13.33
C LEU A 167 -8.53 -7.43 -12.30
N TYR A 168 -7.57 -7.63 -11.39
CA TYR A 168 -7.73 -8.58 -10.30
C TYR A 168 -8.85 -8.17 -9.33
N GLY A 169 -8.96 -6.88 -9.01
CA GLY A 169 -10.06 -6.32 -8.21
C GLY A 169 -11.43 -6.53 -8.86
N LYS A 170 -11.56 -6.25 -10.17
CA LYS A 170 -12.80 -6.48 -10.93
C LYS A 170 -13.26 -7.93 -10.89
N GLN A 171 -12.32 -8.88 -10.94
CA GLN A 171 -12.62 -10.31 -10.90
C GLN A 171 -13.02 -10.81 -9.50
N ASN A 172 -12.69 -10.05 -8.45
CA ASN A 172 -12.83 -10.47 -7.05
C ASN A 172 -13.49 -9.36 -6.21
N PRO A 173 -14.75 -8.99 -6.50
CA PRO A 173 -15.46 -7.90 -5.84
C PRO A 173 -15.62 -8.17 -4.34
N GLY A 174 -15.60 -7.10 -3.54
CA GLY A 174 -15.74 -7.16 -2.08
C GLY A 174 -14.60 -6.46 -1.33
N VAL A 175 -14.78 -6.33 -0.02
CA VAL A 175 -13.83 -5.62 0.85
C VAL A 175 -12.73 -6.54 1.35
N CYS A 176 -11.51 -6.00 1.43
CA CYS A 176 -10.33 -6.69 1.97
C CYS A 176 -9.80 -5.96 3.20
N GLN A 177 -10.26 -6.43 4.35
CA GLN A 177 -9.94 -5.86 5.65
C GLN A 177 -8.63 -6.41 6.19
N THR A 178 -8.02 -5.69 7.12
CA THR A 178 -6.82 -6.16 7.82
C THR A 178 -7.19 -7.33 8.75
N ALA A 179 -6.26 -8.22 9.03
CA ALA A 179 -6.52 -9.47 9.74
C ALA A 179 -6.18 -9.33 11.24
N PRO A 180 -7.18 -9.47 12.14
CA PRO A 180 -6.94 -9.52 13.57
C PRO A 180 -6.31 -10.85 14.02
N CYS A 181 -5.82 -10.87 15.25
CA CYS A 181 -5.22 -12.05 15.88
C CYS A 181 -5.84 -12.30 17.28
N LEU A 182 -5.33 -11.65 18.32
CA LEU A 182 -5.77 -11.84 19.72
C LEU A 182 -6.75 -10.76 20.19
N ALA A 183 -6.83 -9.64 19.47
CA ALA A 183 -7.76 -8.56 19.71
C ALA A 183 -8.81 -8.46 18.59
N PRO A 184 -10.02 -7.93 18.86
CA PRO A 184 -11.13 -7.94 17.91
C PRO A 184 -11.07 -6.82 16.86
N TYR A 185 -10.14 -5.86 16.98
CA TYR A 185 -10.06 -4.71 16.06
C TYR A 185 -9.23 -5.01 14.82
N TYR A 186 -9.59 -4.35 13.74
CA TYR A 186 -8.91 -4.32 12.46
C TYR A 186 -9.38 -3.07 11.72
N TYR A 187 -8.72 -2.70 10.63
CA TYR A 187 -9.23 -1.68 9.72
C TYR A 187 -10.45 -2.25 9.01
N GLU A 188 -11.61 -1.87 9.54
CA GLU A 188 -12.91 -2.18 8.97
C GLU A 188 -13.11 -1.38 7.69
N GLU A 189 -13.81 -2.01 6.77
CA GLU A 189 -14.19 -1.40 5.50
C GLU A 189 -15.53 -1.99 5.06
N GLY A 190 -16.48 -1.12 4.75
CA GLY A 190 -17.85 -1.49 4.38
C GLY A 190 -18.16 -1.35 2.90
N ASN A 191 -17.25 -0.74 2.13
CA ASN A 191 -17.40 -0.47 0.70
C ASN A 191 -16.07 -0.74 -0.02
N TRP A 192 -16.14 -1.11 -1.30
CA TRP A 192 -14.98 -1.29 -2.17
C TRP A 192 -15.15 -0.56 -3.51
N MET A 193 -16.35 -0.06 -3.80
CA MET A 193 -16.69 0.52 -5.10
C MET A 193 -15.94 1.83 -5.33
N ASP A 194 -15.80 2.66 -4.30
CA ASP A 194 -15.09 3.93 -4.34
C ASP A 194 -13.59 3.76 -4.63
N ASP A 195 -12.96 2.74 -4.04
CA ASP A 195 -11.56 2.40 -4.37
C ASP A 195 -11.39 2.01 -5.84
N MET A 196 -12.33 1.21 -6.36
CA MET A 196 -12.32 0.76 -7.74
C MET A 196 -12.68 1.88 -8.71
N GLU A 197 -13.57 2.79 -8.35
CA GLU A 197 -13.92 3.98 -9.13
C GLU A 197 -12.73 4.94 -9.23
N LEU A 198 -12.04 5.20 -8.11
CA LEU A 198 -10.81 5.99 -8.11
C LEU A 198 -9.74 5.34 -9.00
N ALA A 199 -9.54 4.02 -8.87
CA ALA A 199 -8.62 3.29 -9.73
C ALA A 199 -8.98 3.41 -11.21
N ALA A 200 -10.26 3.23 -11.57
CA ALA A 200 -10.74 3.34 -12.93
C ALA A 200 -10.46 4.73 -13.53
N ILE A 201 -10.68 5.80 -12.76
CA ILE A 201 -10.37 7.17 -13.19
C ILE A 201 -8.86 7.33 -13.45
N GLN A 202 -8.00 6.84 -12.55
CA GLN A 202 -6.55 6.94 -12.74
C GLN A 202 -6.06 6.11 -13.94
N LEU A 203 -6.65 4.93 -14.17
CA LEU A 203 -6.35 4.08 -15.32
C LEU A 203 -6.84 4.66 -16.64
N TYR A 204 -7.99 5.33 -16.65
CA TYR A 204 -8.44 6.06 -17.83
C TYR A 204 -7.46 7.18 -18.18
N ARG A 205 -6.92 7.91 -17.19
CA ARG A 205 -5.88 8.93 -17.42
C ARG A 205 -4.60 8.33 -18.02
N LEU A 206 -4.24 7.11 -17.64
CA LEU A 206 -3.07 6.41 -18.16
C LEU A 206 -3.23 5.93 -19.61
N THR A 207 -4.40 5.36 -19.91
CA THR A 207 -4.56 4.52 -21.11
C THR A 207 -5.49 5.14 -22.17
N GLY A 208 -6.36 6.06 -21.76
CA GLY A 208 -7.48 6.55 -22.58
C GLY A 208 -8.57 5.50 -22.86
N ASP A 209 -8.47 4.30 -22.28
CA ASP A 209 -9.41 3.20 -22.53
C ASP A 209 -10.69 3.40 -21.72
N LYS A 210 -11.81 3.56 -22.44
CA LYS A 210 -13.15 3.77 -21.87
C LYS A 210 -13.82 2.48 -21.38
N THR A 211 -13.18 1.33 -21.55
CA THR A 211 -13.71 0.00 -21.21
C THR A 211 -13.14 -0.58 -19.92
N ILE A 212 -12.16 0.13 -19.33
CA ILE A 212 -11.65 -0.11 -17.98
C ILE A 212 -12.80 -0.01 -16.98
#